data_AF-A0A961C6Y7-F1
#
_entry.id   AF-A0A961C6Y7-F1
#
_cell.length_a   1.000
_cell.length_b   1.000
_cell.length_c   1.000
_cell.angle_alpha   90.00
_cell.angle_beta   90.00
_cell.angle_gamma   90.00
#
_symmetry.space_group_name_H-M   'P 1'
#
loop_
_entity.id
_entity.type
_entity.pdbx_description
1 polymer ?
#
loop_
_entity_poly.entity_id
_entity_poly.type
_entity_poly.pdbx_seq_one_letter_code
_entity_poly.pdbx_strand_id
1 'polypeptide(L)' 'MCSDTGSLPRAEVRRAIVAWLHRYNHRRLHSSLGHLPPVEWENQYHQPQADQAA' A
#
# COMPACT_ATOMS: atom_id res chain seq x y z
N MET A 1 -36.08 20.83 -2.91
CA MET A 1 -35.30 19.57 -2.84
C MET A 1 -33.84 19.98 -2.78
N CYS A 2 -33.27 20.06 -1.58
CA CYS A 2 -31.88 20.48 -1.41
C CYS A 2 -31.00 19.23 -1.57
N SER A 3 -30.14 19.25 -2.60
CA SER A 3 -29.15 18.22 -2.85
C SER A 3 -28.21 18.12 -1.67
N ASP A 4 -28.27 16.99 -0.97
CA ASP A 4 -27.29 16.62 0.03
C ASP A 4 -25.92 16.50 -0.67
N THR A 5 -24.93 17.15 -0.06
CA THR A 5 -23.64 17.39 -0.66
C THR A 5 -22.87 16.08 -0.69
N GLY A 6 -22.44 15.65 -1.89
CA GLY A 6 -21.78 14.37 -2.16
C GLY A 6 -20.45 14.17 -1.42
N SER A 7 -20.51 13.98 -0.11
CA SER A 7 -19.41 13.61 0.76
C SER A 7 -19.72 12.26 1.37
N LEU A 8 -18.84 11.29 1.12
CA LEU A 8 -19.01 9.95 1.64
C LEU A 8 -18.99 9.97 3.19
N PRO A 9 -19.80 9.16 3.87
CA PRO A 9 -19.72 9.01 5.32
C PRO A 9 -18.29 8.68 5.74
N ARG A 10 -17.84 9.22 6.88
CA ARG A 10 -16.47 9.01 7.39
C ARG A 10 -16.06 7.53 7.45
N ALA A 11 -17.00 6.63 7.78
CA ALA A 11 -16.75 5.19 7.81
C ALA A 11 -16.42 4.63 6.41
N GLU A 12 -17.07 5.13 5.37
CA GLU A 12 -16.83 4.72 3.99
C GLU A 12 -15.50 5.25 3.46
N VAL A 13 -15.18 6.52 3.74
CA VAL A 13 -13.87 7.11 3.42
C VAL A 13 -12.74 6.29 4.06
N ARG A 14 -12.88 5.89 5.33
CA ARG A 14 -11.89 5.05 6.01
C ARG A 14 -11.73 3.69 5.34
N ARG A 15 -12.83 3.03 4.97
CA ARG A 15 -12.79 1.75 4.25
C ARG A 15 -12.08 1.89 2.90
N ALA A 16 -12.41 2.94 2.14
CA ALA A 16 -11.80 3.21 0.85
C ALA A 16 -10.28 3.43 0.97
N ILE A 17 -9.84 4.21 1.97
CA ILE A 17 -8.41 4.46 2.23
C ILE A 17 -7.70 3.16 2.60
N VAL A 18 -8.26 2.35 3.52
CA VAL A 18 -7.65 1.07 3.92
C VAL A 18 -7.54 0.11 2.73
N ALA A 19 -8.60 -0.01 1.93
CA ALA A 19 -8.59 -0.83 0.72
C ALA A 19 -7.54 -0.36 -0.29
N TRP A 20 -7.41 0.96 -0.47
CA TRP A 20 -6.41 1.54 -1.34
C TRP A 20 -4.99 1.28 -0.84
N LEU A 21 -4.71 1.52 0.45
CA LEU A 21 -3.41 1.26 1.08
C LEU A 21 -2.99 -0.21 0.90
N HIS A 22 -3.91 -1.14 1.20
CA HIS A 22 -3.63 -2.57 1.05
C HIS A 22 -3.30 -2.93 -0.40
N ARG A 23 -4.10 -2.46 -1.37
CA ARG A 23 -3.83 -2.73 -2.79
C ARG A 23 -2.52 -2.11 -3.25
N TYR A 24 -2.22 -0.88 -2.85
CA TYR A 24 -0.98 -0.20 -3.20
C TYR A 24 0.23 -0.95 -2.65
N ASN A 25 0.23 -1.26 -1.34
CA ASN A 25 1.39 -1.86 -0.67
C ASN A 25 1.60 -3.34 -1.03
N HIS A 26 0.54 -4.11 -1.29
CA HIS A 26 0.66 -5.57 -1.47
C HIS A 26 0.48 -6.06 -2.91
N ARG A 27 -0.07 -5.26 -3.83
CA ARG A 27 -0.46 -5.75 -5.17
C ARG A 27 0.07 -4.92 -6.32
N ARG A 28 0.39 -3.64 -6.10
CA ARG A 28 0.84 -2.77 -7.18
C ARG A 28 2.34 -2.97 -7.41
N LEU A 29 2.71 -3.43 -8.60
CA LEU A 29 4.11 -3.58 -8.99
C LEU A 29 4.68 -2.24 -9.46
N HIS A 30 5.91 -1.94 -9.04
CA HIS A 30 6.61 -0.70 -9.41
C HIS A 30 7.91 -1.02 -10.16
N SER A 31 8.06 -0.49 -11.38
CA SER A 31 9.25 -0.73 -12.21
C SER A 31 10.55 -0.21 -11.57
N SER A 32 10.47 0.90 -10.83
CA SER A 32 11.58 1.45 -10.05
C SER A 32 12.02 0.55 -8.88
N LEU A 33 11.16 -0.36 -8.43
CA LEU A 33 11.44 -1.38 -7.40
C LEU A 33 11.74 -2.74 -8.02
N GLY A 34 12.05 -2.82 -9.32
CA GLY A 34 12.30 -4.09 -10.00
C GLY A 34 11.02 -4.90 -10.28
N HIS A 35 9.88 -4.24 -10.42
CA HIS A 35 8.55 -4.87 -10.55
C HIS A 35 8.11 -5.63 -9.30
N LEU A 36 8.52 -5.16 -8.11
CA LEU A 36 8.02 -5.65 -6.83
C LEU A 36 6.94 -4.73 -6.25
N PRO A 37 6.03 -5.26 -5.40
CA PRO A 37 5.18 -4.44 -4.56
C PRO A 37 5.99 -3.81 -3.41
N PRO A 38 5.56 -2.63 -2.90
CA PRO A 38 6.31 -1.91 -1.87
C PRO A 38 6.64 -2.73 -0.62
N VAL A 39 5.70 -3.56 -0.15
CA VAL A 39 5.90 -4.39 1.05
C VAL A 39 7.02 -5.43 0.87
N GLU A 40 7.17 -6.00 -0.32
CA GLU A 40 8.23 -6.99 -0.60
C GLU A 40 9.59 -6.30 -0.68
N TRP A 41 9.65 -5.12 -1.28
CA TRP A 41 10.87 -4.33 -1.32
C TRP A 41 11.32 -3.92 0.10
N GLU A 42 10.40 -3.44 0.95
CA GLU A 42 10.69 -3.11 2.35
C GLU A 42 11.18 -4.33 3.14
N ASN A 43 10.56 -5.49 2.94
CA ASN A 43 11.00 -6.73 3.59
C ASN A 43 12.44 -7.10 3.20
N GLN A 44 12.81 -6.93 1.93
CA GLN A 44 14.18 -7.17 1.46
C GLN A 44 15.15 -6.12 2.01
N TYR A 45 14.73 -4.85 2.06
CA TYR A 45 15.55 -3.75 2.56
C TYR A 45 15.88 -3.90 4.05
N HIS A 46 14.89 -4.33 4.84
CA HIS A 46 15.05 -4.57 6.28
C HIS A 46 15.64 -5.93 6.62
N GLN A 47 15.88 -6.80 5.64
CA GLN A 47 16.54 -8.06 5.89
C GLN A 47 17.99 -7.75 6.33
N PRO A 48 18.36 -7.99 7.60
CA PRO A 48 19.76 -7.85 7.98
C PRO A 48 20.55 -8.79 7.06
N GLN A 49 21.69 -8.33 6.54
CA GLN A 49 22.63 -9.14 5.78
C GLN A 49 23.13 -10.32 6.62
N ALA A 50 22.29 -11.34 6.80
CA ALA A 50 22.64 -12.58 7.50
C ALA A 50 23.61 -13.43 6.65
N ASP A 51 23.76 -13.09 5.36
CA ASP A 51 24.54 -13.84 4.38
C ASP A 51 25.85 -13.15 3.94
N GLN A 52 26.33 -12.11 4.64
CA GLN A 52 27.66 -11.52 4.34
C GLN A 52 28.82 -12.06 5.19
N ALA A 53 28.61 -13.17 5.89
CA ALA A 53 29.65 -13.89 6.61
C ALA A 53 29.39 -15.42 6.58
N ALA A 54 29.62 -16.05 5.44
CA ALA A 54 29.79 -17.50 5.31
C ALA A 54 30.90 -17.81 4.30
#